data_AF-A0A3D4RLG6-F1
#
_entry.id   AF-A0A3D4RLG6-F1
#
_cell.length_a   1.000
_cell.length_b   1.000
_cell.length_c   1.000
_cell.angle_alpha   90.00
_cell.angle_beta   90.00
_cell.angle_gamma   90.00
#
_symmetry.space_group_name_H-M   'P 1'
#
loop_
_entity.id
_entity.type
_entity.pdbx_description
1 polymer ?
#
loop_
_entity_poly.entity_id
_entity_poly.type
_entity_poly.pdbx_seq_one_letter_code
_entity_poly.pdbx_strand_id
1 'polypeptide(L)'
;MGFVEVLSKLFGNKSQRDLREIMPYVDKVKAVYPEIRSLDNDALRERTEQLKKRLADAVAADKQRIAELKASVEQIEIEKREKVYREVDKLEKDIADTYEKVLLEILPEAFAIVKDTARRFAENETIEVTATDFDRNLAATRDFVHIDGDKAVYQNHWMAGGNEITWDMVHYDVQL
;
A
#
# COMPACT_ATOMS: atom_id res chain seq x y z
N MET A 1 -14.14 -10.55 -44.27
CA MET A 1 -14.21 -11.01 -42.87
C MET A 1 -13.12 -12.04 -42.66
N GLY A 2 -11.95 -11.56 -42.26
CA GLY A 2 -10.68 -12.28 -42.37
C GLY A 2 -10.42 -13.16 -41.16
N PHE A 3 -9.61 -14.21 -41.35
CA PHE A 3 -9.17 -15.16 -40.32
C PHE A 3 -8.62 -14.48 -39.04
N VAL A 4 -8.08 -13.27 -39.16
CA VAL A 4 -7.61 -12.40 -38.05
C VAL A 4 -8.76 -11.87 -37.17
N GLU A 5 -9.94 -11.60 -37.72
CA GLU A 5 -11.14 -11.20 -36.93
C GLU A 5 -11.70 -12.38 -36.13
N VAL A 6 -11.58 -13.60 -36.66
CA VAL A 6 -12.01 -14.83 -35.95
C VAL A 6 -11.02 -15.16 -34.83
N LEU A 7 -9.70 -15.06 -35.08
CA LEU A 7 -8.68 -15.27 -34.05
C LEU A 7 -8.68 -14.18 -32.97
N SER A 8 -8.87 -12.90 -33.33
CA SER A 8 -9.00 -11.81 -32.34
C SER A 8 -10.29 -11.90 -31.52
N LYS A 9 -11.39 -12.42 -32.08
CA LYS A 9 -12.61 -12.75 -31.31
C LYS A 9 -12.42 -13.95 -30.37
N LEU A 10 -11.60 -14.93 -30.73
CA LEU A 10 -11.33 -16.11 -29.90
C LEU A 10 -10.29 -15.87 -28.80
N PHE A 11 -9.28 -15.03 -29.04
CA PHE A 11 -8.20 -14.75 -28.07
C PHE A 11 -8.35 -13.40 -27.33
N GLY A 12 -9.20 -12.51 -27.82
CA GLY A 12 -9.32 -11.12 -27.35
C GLY A 12 -8.12 -10.26 -27.77
N ASN A 13 -8.29 -8.94 -27.78
CA ASN A 13 -7.16 -8.03 -27.96
C ASN A 13 -6.33 -7.94 -26.66
N LYS A 14 -5.11 -7.38 -26.72
CA LYS A 14 -4.22 -7.25 -25.55
C LYS A 14 -4.93 -6.60 -24.35
N SER A 15 -5.61 -5.47 -24.57
CA SER A 15 -6.37 -4.77 -23.52
C SER A 15 -7.44 -5.64 -22.85
N GLN A 16 -8.15 -6.47 -23.61
CA GLN A 16 -9.14 -7.41 -23.06
C GLN A 16 -8.52 -8.56 -22.26
N ARG A 17 -7.26 -8.92 -22.53
CA ARG A 17 -6.52 -9.90 -21.72
C ARG A 17 -6.04 -9.25 -20.43
N ASP A 18 -5.39 -8.10 -20.52
CA ASP A 18 -4.88 -7.35 -19.37
C ASP A 18 -6.03 -7.01 -18.39
N LEU A 19 -7.20 -6.59 -18.90
CA LEU A 19 -8.39 -6.39 -18.08
C LEU A 19 -8.83 -7.67 -17.37
N ARG A 20 -8.88 -8.81 -18.07
CA ARG A 20 -9.28 -10.09 -17.46
C ARG A 20 -8.35 -10.52 -16.31
N GLU A 21 -7.07 -10.17 -16.38
CA GLU A 21 -6.10 -10.48 -15.33
C GLU A 21 -6.29 -9.62 -14.07
N ILE A 22 -6.68 -8.35 -14.22
CA ILE A 22 -6.88 -7.44 -13.07
C ILE A 22 -8.28 -7.49 -12.48
N MET A 23 -9.31 -7.84 -13.26
CA MET A 23 -10.71 -7.84 -12.83
C MET A 23 -10.95 -8.61 -11.51
N PRO A 24 -10.33 -9.79 -11.24
CA PRO A 24 -10.48 -10.47 -9.96
C PRO A 24 -10.01 -9.65 -8.75
N TYR A 25 -9.02 -8.77 -8.92
CA TYR A 25 -8.56 -7.87 -7.86
C TYR A 25 -9.50 -6.67 -7.72
N VAL A 26 -9.92 -6.08 -8.84
CA VAL A 26 -10.92 -4.99 -8.85
C VAL A 26 -12.20 -5.42 -8.13
N ASP A 27 -12.68 -6.65 -8.38
CA ASP A 27 -13.88 -7.18 -7.74
C ASP A 27 -13.68 -7.36 -6.22
N LYS A 28 -12.48 -7.79 -5.78
CA LYS A 28 -12.14 -7.86 -4.34
C LYS A 28 -12.09 -6.47 -3.70
N VAL A 29 -11.49 -5.48 -4.38
CA VAL A 29 -11.45 -4.09 -3.90
C VAL A 29 -12.87 -3.55 -3.75
N LYS A 30 -13.73 -3.78 -4.75
CA LYS A 30 -15.15 -3.40 -4.70
C LYS A 30 -15.90 -4.06 -3.55
N ALA A 31 -15.60 -5.32 -3.25
CA ALA A 31 -16.27 -6.04 -2.17
C ALA A 31 -15.93 -5.47 -0.79
N VAL A 32 -14.69 -5.03 -0.55
CA VAL A 32 -14.27 -4.45 0.75
C VAL A 32 -14.56 -2.95 0.87
N TYR A 33 -14.69 -2.23 -0.26
CA TYR A 33 -14.87 -0.78 -0.27
C TYR A 33 -16.01 -0.24 0.60
N PRO A 34 -17.21 -0.87 0.71
CA PRO A 34 -18.26 -0.39 1.58
C PRO A 34 -17.85 -0.32 3.07
N GLU A 35 -17.05 -1.26 3.55
CA GLU A 35 -16.51 -1.25 4.91
C GLU A 35 -15.56 -0.06 5.09
N ILE A 36 -14.60 0.10 4.18
CA ILE A 36 -13.63 1.20 4.23
C ILE A 36 -14.30 2.57 4.14
N ARG A 37 -15.29 2.73 3.26
CA ARG A 37 -16.02 3.98 3.09
C ARG A 37 -16.77 4.41 4.36
N SER A 38 -17.15 3.47 5.21
CA SER A 38 -17.91 3.74 6.44
C SER A 38 -17.06 4.25 7.61
N LEU A 39 -15.74 4.20 7.49
CA LEU A 39 -14.80 4.66 8.52
C LEU A 39 -14.79 6.19 8.62
N ASP A 40 -14.46 6.74 9.79
CA ASP A 40 -14.04 8.14 9.90
C ASP A 40 -12.55 8.30 9.48
N ASN A 41 -12.04 9.53 9.49
CA ASN A 41 -10.69 9.80 8.99
C ASN A 41 -9.60 9.13 9.84
N ASP A 42 -9.77 9.10 11.17
CA ASP A 42 -8.81 8.51 12.09
C ASP A 42 -8.85 6.98 12.03
N ALA A 43 -10.04 6.39 11.96
CA ALA A 43 -10.22 4.96 11.75
C ALA A 43 -9.65 4.50 10.40
N LEU A 44 -9.74 5.33 9.35
CA LEU A 44 -9.11 5.04 8.06
C LEU A 44 -7.57 5.02 8.15
N ARG A 45 -6.96 5.96 8.89
CA ARG A 45 -5.51 5.94 9.17
C ARG A 45 -5.11 4.70 9.96
N GLU A 46 -5.87 4.38 11.00
CA GLU A 46 -5.62 3.21 11.84
C GLU A 46 -5.69 1.91 11.03
N ARG A 47 -6.60 1.79 10.05
CA ARG A 47 -6.59 0.63 9.14
C ARG A 47 -5.28 0.48 8.38
N THR A 48 -4.68 1.56 7.93
CA THR A 48 -3.36 1.51 7.28
C THR A 48 -2.28 0.99 8.23
N GLU A 49 -2.29 1.41 9.51
CA GLU A 49 -1.35 0.93 10.51
C GLU A 49 -1.55 -0.57 10.82
N GLN A 50 -2.80 -1.04 10.84
CA GLN A 50 -3.10 -2.47 10.98
C GLN A 50 -2.56 -3.31 9.81
N LEU A 51 -2.67 -2.80 8.58
CA LEU A 51 -2.09 -3.47 7.39
C LEU A 51 -0.55 -3.55 7.49
N LYS A 52 0.11 -2.46 7.88
CA LYS A 52 1.57 -2.44 8.11
C LYS A 52 1.98 -3.40 9.22
N LYS A 53 1.21 -3.44 10.32
CA LYS A 53 1.46 -4.35 11.44
C LYS A 53 1.34 -5.81 10.99
N ARG A 54 0.30 -6.16 10.23
CA ARG A 54 0.14 -7.51 9.67
C ARG A 54 1.35 -7.92 8.81
N LEU A 55 1.86 -7.00 7.99
CA LEU A 55 3.05 -7.24 7.17
C LEU A 55 4.31 -7.44 8.02
N ALA A 56 4.50 -6.61 9.07
CA ALA A 56 5.65 -6.70 9.96
C ALA A 56 5.63 -7.99 10.80
N ASP A 57 4.47 -8.33 11.36
CA ASP A 57 4.27 -9.52 12.19
C ASP A 57 4.53 -10.80 11.39
N ALA A 58 4.10 -10.85 10.12
CA ALA A 58 4.23 -12.03 9.28
C ALA A 58 5.69 -12.48 9.06
N VAL A 59 6.66 -11.57 9.17
CA VAL A 59 8.09 -11.84 8.93
C VAL A 59 8.95 -11.64 10.18
N ALA A 60 8.32 -11.36 11.32
CA ALA A 60 9.04 -10.99 12.55
C ALA A 60 9.94 -12.13 13.05
N ALA A 61 9.44 -13.37 13.02
CA ALA A 61 10.18 -14.54 13.47
C ALA A 61 11.43 -14.80 12.61
N ASP A 62 11.28 -14.75 11.27
CA ASP A 62 12.40 -14.98 10.35
C ASP A 62 13.45 -13.85 10.45
N LYS A 63 13.00 -12.59 10.58
CA LYS A 63 13.91 -11.45 10.82
C LYS A 63 14.67 -11.59 12.12
N GLN A 64 13.99 -12.01 13.20
CA GLN A 64 14.64 -12.26 14.48
C GLN A 64 15.66 -13.38 14.33
N ARG A 65 15.31 -14.48 13.66
CA ARG A 65 16.22 -15.60 13.41
C ARG A 65 17.46 -15.17 12.61
N ILE A 66 17.29 -14.35 11.57
CA ILE A 66 18.41 -13.79 10.81
C ILE A 66 19.31 -12.95 11.71
N ALA A 67 18.74 -12.10 12.58
CA ALA A 67 19.52 -11.27 13.49
C ALA A 67 20.34 -12.11 14.47
N GLU A 68 19.74 -13.16 15.05
CA GLU A 68 20.42 -14.11 15.94
C GLU A 68 21.55 -14.85 15.21
N LEU A 69 21.28 -15.34 13.99
CA LEU A 69 22.28 -16.01 13.16
C LEU A 69 23.46 -15.08 12.86
N LYS A 70 23.19 -13.85 12.37
CA LYS A 70 24.22 -12.85 12.04
C LYS A 70 25.06 -12.46 13.26
N ALA A 71 24.45 -12.31 14.44
CA ALA A 71 25.17 -12.04 15.68
C ALA A 71 26.07 -13.20 16.12
N SER A 72 25.69 -14.45 15.84
CA SER A 72 26.47 -15.64 16.21
C SER A 72 27.69 -15.90 15.29
N VAL A 73 27.74 -15.30 14.10
CA VAL A 73 28.76 -15.59 13.06
C VAL A 73 30.19 -15.38 13.58
N GLU A 74 30.42 -14.37 14.41
CA GLU A 74 31.76 -14.05 14.93
C GLU A 74 32.31 -15.18 15.82
N GLN A 75 31.43 -15.92 16.51
CA GLN A 75 31.78 -16.99 17.43
C GLN A 75 31.96 -18.35 16.73
N ILE A 76 31.64 -18.43 15.44
CA ILE A 76 31.66 -19.67 14.67
C ILE A 76 32.98 -19.77 13.88
N GLU A 77 33.58 -20.97 13.88
CA GLU A 77 34.74 -21.28 13.04
C GLU A 77 34.46 -20.98 11.57
N ILE A 78 35.43 -20.41 10.86
CA ILE A 78 35.27 -19.90 9.49
C ILE A 78 34.62 -20.95 8.57
N GLU A 79 35.02 -22.21 8.69
CA GLU A 79 34.51 -23.34 7.89
C GLU A 79 33.03 -23.64 8.12
N LYS A 80 32.48 -23.28 9.29
CA LYS A 80 31.07 -23.49 9.65
C LYS A 80 30.19 -22.27 9.35
N ARG A 81 30.80 -21.09 9.13
CA ARG A 81 30.07 -19.85 8.79
C ARG A 81 29.29 -19.96 7.48
N GLU A 82 29.80 -20.74 6.52
CA GLU A 82 29.11 -20.97 5.25
C GLU A 82 27.69 -21.52 5.45
N LYS A 83 27.50 -22.45 6.38
CA LYS A 83 26.17 -23.02 6.68
C LYS A 83 25.21 -21.96 7.23
N VAL A 84 25.73 -21.07 8.08
CA VAL A 84 24.94 -19.96 8.66
C VAL A 84 24.51 -18.98 7.57
N TYR A 85 25.41 -18.60 6.67
CA TYR A 85 25.06 -17.72 5.56
C TYR A 85 24.03 -18.35 4.62
N ARG A 86 24.14 -19.65 4.32
CA ARG A 86 23.11 -20.36 3.54
C ARG A 86 21.75 -20.36 4.23
N GLU A 87 21.70 -20.47 5.57
CA GLU A 87 20.44 -20.39 6.33
C GLU A 87 19.86 -18.96 6.27
N VAL A 88 20.71 -17.95 6.41
CA VAL A 88 20.31 -16.54 6.25
C VAL A 88 19.74 -16.28 4.86
N ASP A 89 20.44 -16.68 3.80
CA ASP A 89 19.98 -16.48 2.41
C ASP A 89 18.62 -17.15 2.17
N LYS A 90 18.42 -18.34 2.75
CA LYS A 90 17.13 -19.03 2.68
C LYS A 90 16.03 -18.24 3.39
N LEU A 91 16.27 -17.78 4.62
CA LEU A 91 15.30 -17.00 5.38
C LEU A 91 14.97 -15.66 4.68
N GLU A 92 15.97 -15.02 4.07
CA GLU A 92 15.75 -13.78 3.30
C GLU A 92 14.84 -14.03 2.08
N LYS A 93 14.98 -15.19 1.42
CA LYS A 93 14.05 -15.62 0.37
C LYS A 93 12.65 -15.91 0.91
N ASP A 94 12.55 -16.67 2.01
CA ASP A 94 11.27 -17.02 2.62
C ASP A 94 10.49 -15.77 3.09
N ILE A 95 11.21 -14.74 3.57
CA ILE A 95 10.65 -13.41 3.87
C ILE A 95 10.07 -12.74 2.62
N ALA A 96 10.78 -12.78 1.49
CA ALA A 96 10.32 -12.17 0.24
C ALA A 96 9.04 -12.86 -0.26
N ASP A 97 9.00 -14.19 -0.25
CA ASP A 97 7.83 -14.98 -0.63
C ASP A 97 6.64 -14.70 0.33
N THR A 98 6.92 -14.53 1.62
CA THR A 98 5.91 -14.17 2.63
C THR A 98 5.36 -12.77 2.40
N TYR A 99 6.21 -11.79 2.08
CA TYR A 99 5.74 -10.45 1.74
C TYR A 99 4.85 -10.46 0.51
N GLU A 100 5.24 -11.15 -0.57
CA GLU A 100 4.41 -11.24 -1.77
C GLU A 100 3.02 -11.77 -1.44
N LYS A 101 2.95 -12.86 -0.68
CA LYS A 101 1.67 -13.45 -0.24
C LYS A 101 0.84 -12.47 0.58
N VAL A 102 1.42 -11.87 1.62
CA VAL A 102 0.68 -10.96 2.51
C VAL A 102 0.25 -9.70 1.77
N LEU A 103 1.11 -9.14 0.92
CA LEU A 103 0.79 -7.98 0.08
C LEU A 103 -0.40 -8.28 -0.84
N LEU A 104 -0.43 -9.44 -1.50
CA LEU A 104 -1.57 -9.86 -2.33
C LEU A 104 -2.85 -10.06 -1.50
N GLU A 105 -2.74 -10.51 -0.25
CA GLU A 105 -3.89 -10.65 0.66
C GLU A 105 -4.45 -9.28 1.09
N ILE A 106 -3.59 -8.30 1.40
CA ILE A 106 -4.02 -6.97 1.85
C ILE A 106 -4.31 -5.98 0.72
N LEU A 107 -3.89 -6.30 -0.51
CA LEU A 107 -4.04 -5.44 -1.69
C LEU A 107 -5.46 -4.88 -1.84
N PRO A 108 -6.54 -5.67 -1.73
CA PRO A 108 -7.89 -5.14 -1.89
C PRO A 108 -8.24 -4.02 -0.89
N GLU A 109 -7.83 -4.19 0.38
CA GLU A 109 -8.10 -3.23 1.45
C GLU A 109 -7.23 -1.98 1.27
N ALA A 110 -5.95 -2.16 0.95
CA ALA A 110 -5.03 -1.05 0.69
C ALA A 110 -5.50 -0.15 -0.46
N PHE A 111 -5.96 -0.74 -1.56
CA PHE A 111 -6.49 0.02 -2.70
C PHE A 111 -7.85 0.66 -2.42
N ALA A 112 -8.70 0.01 -1.61
CA ALA A 112 -9.94 0.63 -1.14
C ALA A 112 -9.66 1.87 -0.27
N ILE A 113 -8.64 1.83 0.59
CA ILE A 113 -8.19 2.98 1.40
C ILE A 113 -7.71 4.12 0.49
N VAL A 114 -6.89 3.82 -0.53
CA VAL A 114 -6.43 4.84 -1.50
C VAL A 114 -7.61 5.47 -2.23
N LYS A 115 -8.57 4.65 -2.70
CA LYS A 115 -9.79 5.16 -3.36
C LYS A 115 -10.58 6.08 -2.44
N ASP A 116 -10.83 5.65 -1.21
CA ASP A 116 -11.64 6.43 -0.26
C ASP A 116 -10.93 7.72 0.18
N THR A 117 -9.60 7.68 0.30
CA THR A 117 -8.78 8.87 0.55
C THR A 117 -8.94 9.87 -0.59
N ALA A 118 -8.80 9.43 -1.85
CA ALA A 118 -9.00 10.28 -3.02
C ALA A 118 -10.42 10.89 -3.05
N ARG A 119 -11.45 10.09 -2.74
CA ARG A 119 -12.83 10.57 -2.62
C ARG A 119 -12.96 11.65 -1.54
N ARG A 120 -12.39 11.44 -0.35
CA ARG A 120 -12.46 12.40 0.76
C ARG A 120 -11.88 13.75 0.36
N PHE A 121 -10.71 13.76 -0.28
CA PHE A 121 -10.10 15.01 -0.78
C PHE A 121 -10.91 15.65 -1.91
N ALA A 122 -11.52 14.86 -2.80
CA ALA A 122 -12.35 15.40 -3.88
C ALA A 122 -13.69 15.98 -3.39
N GLU A 123 -14.26 15.41 -2.33
CA GLU A 123 -15.58 15.79 -1.79
C GLU A 123 -15.51 16.82 -0.64
N ASN A 124 -14.33 17.10 -0.09
CA ASN A 124 -14.16 18.01 1.05
C ASN A 124 -12.95 18.93 0.83
N GLU A 125 -13.11 20.22 1.15
CA GLU A 125 -12.00 21.19 1.10
C GLU A 125 -10.94 20.92 2.17
N THR A 126 -11.36 20.34 3.31
CA THR A 126 -10.47 19.99 4.41
C THR A 126 -10.75 18.59 4.96
N ILE A 127 -9.69 17.94 5.45
CA ILE A 127 -9.73 16.64 6.12
C ILE A 127 -9.01 16.78 7.45
N GLU A 128 -9.74 16.57 8.54
CA GLU A 128 -9.21 16.59 9.90
C GLU A 128 -8.89 15.17 10.38
N VAL A 129 -7.71 15.01 10.95
CA VAL A 129 -7.23 13.78 11.60
C VAL A 129 -6.48 14.13 12.89
N THR A 130 -6.33 13.18 13.79
CA THR A 130 -5.45 13.32 14.95
C THR A 130 -4.00 13.48 14.51
N ALA A 131 -3.33 14.52 15.02
CA ALA A 131 -1.99 14.89 14.60
C ALA A 131 -0.92 13.92 15.12
N THR A 132 -0.17 13.36 14.19
CA THR A 132 1.05 12.57 14.43
C THR A 132 2.30 13.44 14.27
N ASP A 133 3.46 12.93 14.68
CA ASP A 133 4.74 13.62 14.45
C ASP A 133 5.04 13.79 12.96
N PHE A 134 4.57 12.87 12.11
CA PHE A 134 4.68 13.00 10.66
C PHE A 134 3.92 14.22 10.16
N ASP A 135 2.68 14.43 10.63
CA ASP A 135 1.86 15.58 10.23
C ASP A 135 2.51 16.90 10.68
N ARG A 136 3.08 16.93 11.90
CA ARG A 136 3.80 18.10 12.43
C ARG A 136 5.03 18.44 11.60
N ASN A 137 5.80 17.43 11.19
CA ASN A 137 6.96 17.61 10.31
C ASN A 137 6.54 18.09 8.92
N LEU A 138 5.41 17.60 8.40
CA LEU A 138 4.90 17.99 7.11
C LEU A 138 4.41 19.45 7.14
N ALA A 139 3.65 19.83 8.16
CA ALA A 139 3.14 21.20 8.37
C ALA A 139 4.26 22.25 8.54
N ALA A 140 5.46 21.84 8.95
CA ALA A 140 6.61 22.75 9.01
C ALA A 140 7.13 23.16 7.63
N THR A 141 6.82 22.41 6.56
CA THR A 141 7.41 22.60 5.22
C THR A 141 6.40 22.63 4.08
N ARG A 142 5.14 22.26 4.33
CA ARG A 142 4.08 22.18 3.33
C ARG A 142 2.92 23.09 3.69
N ASP A 143 2.32 23.67 2.67
CA ASP A 143 1.19 24.61 2.76
C ASP A 143 -0.16 23.91 2.93
N PHE A 144 -0.29 22.70 2.40
CA PHE A 144 -1.55 21.93 2.41
C PHE A 144 -1.89 21.24 3.73
N VAL A 145 -1.08 21.40 4.78
CA VAL A 145 -1.38 20.82 6.09
C VAL A 145 -0.95 21.77 7.20
N HIS A 146 -1.83 21.97 8.18
CA HIS A 146 -1.52 22.74 9.38
C HIS A 146 -1.99 21.99 10.63
N ILE A 147 -1.46 22.40 11.78
CA ILE A 147 -1.77 21.79 13.07
C ILE A 147 -2.65 22.75 13.86
N ASP A 148 -3.81 22.27 14.31
CA ASP A 148 -4.71 22.96 15.23
C ASP A 148 -4.87 22.12 16.50
N GLY A 149 -4.20 22.52 17.58
CA GLY A 149 -4.17 21.75 18.83
C GLY A 149 -3.60 20.33 18.65
N ASP A 150 -4.45 19.33 18.87
CA ASP A 150 -4.16 17.90 18.70
C ASP A 150 -4.58 17.36 17.32
N LYS A 151 -5.04 18.22 16.41
CA LYS A 151 -5.48 17.87 15.06
C LYS A 151 -4.51 18.33 13.98
N ALA A 152 -4.43 17.55 12.91
CA ALA A 152 -3.83 17.93 11.65
C ALA A 152 -4.96 18.12 10.64
N VAL A 153 -5.01 19.30 10.03
CA VAL A 153 -6.01 19.67 9.05
C VAL A 153 -5.33 19.75 7.70
N TYR A 154 -5.67 18.80 6.83
CA TYR A 154 -5.21 18.71 5.46
C TYR A 154 -6.16 19.49 4.54
N GLN A 155 -5.61 20.27 3.62
CA GLN A 155 -6.35 20.94 2.56
C GLN A 155 -6.35 20.10 1.29
N ASN A 156 -7.41 20.19 0.50
CA ASN A 156 -7.46 19.54 -0.80
C ASN A 156 -6.80 20.32 -1.94
N HIS A 157 -6.22 21.48 -1.66
CA HIS A 157 -5.53 22.31 -2.65
C HIS A 157 -4.15 22.75 -2.14
N TRP A 158 -3.25 23.04 -3.07
CA TRP A 158 -1.87 23.47 -2.78
C TRP A 158 -1.23 24.18 -3.97
N MET A 159 -0.14 24.91 -3.71
CA MET A 159 0.64 25.53 -4.79
C MET A 159 1.59 24.52 -5.45
N ALA A 160 1.46 24.31 -6.75
CA ALA A 160 2.39 23.51 -7.55
C ALA A 160 2.75 24.22 -8.86
N GLY A 161 4.05 24.41 -9.11
CA GLY A 161 4.53 25.07 -10.33
C GLY A 161 4.03 26.51 -10.51
N GLY A 162 3.73 27.20 -9.41
CA GLY A 162 3.20 28.58 -9.42
C GLY A 162 1.69 28.71 -9.61
N ASN A 163 0.97 27.59 -9.76
CA ASN A 163 -0.49 27.56 -9.84
C ASN A 163 -1.06 26.86 -8.61
N GLU A 164 -2.25 27.29 -8.18
CA GLU A 164 -3.04 26.54 -7.21
C GLU A 164 -3.66 25.32 -7.89
N ILE A 165 -3.43 24.15 -7.32
CA ILE A 165 -3.98 22.88 -7.77
C ILE A 165 -4.94 22.39 -6.71
N THR A 166 -6.16 22.03 -7.11
CA THR A 166 -7.15 21.36 -6.26
C THR A 166 -7.24 19.89 -6.64
N TRP A 167 -7.29 19.01 -5.65
CA TRP A 167 -7.61 17.61 -5.84
C TRP A 167 -9.12 17.44 -6.04
N ASP A 168 -9.52 17.04 -7.24
CA ASP A 168 -10.92 16.88 -7.65
C ASP A 168 -11.20 15.51 -8.31
N MET A 169 -10.31 14.53 -8.10
CA MET A 169 -10.33 13.25 -8.80
C MET A 169 -10.62 12.06 -7.88
N VAL A 170 -11.51 11.18 -8.33
CA VAL A 170 -11.77 9.87 -7.72
C VAL A 170 -11.37 8.78 -8.71
N HIS A 171 -10.55 7.84 -8.25
CA HIS A 171 -10.06 6.74 -9.08
C HIS A 171 -11.22 5.89 -9.61
N TYR A 172 -11.21 5.64 -10.93
CA TYR A 172 -12.06 4.66 -11.59
C TYR A 172 -11.69 3.25 -11.13
N ASP A 173 -12.63 2.30 -11.25
CA ASP A 173 -12.41 0.92 -10.80
C ASP A 173 -11.22 0.24 -11.49
N VAL A 174 -10.94 0.59 -12.75
CA VAL A 174 -9.80 0.05 -13.53
C VAL A 174 -8.46 0.72 -13.20
N GLN A 175 -8.47 1.74 -12.33
CA GLN A 175 -7.28 2.40 -11.80
C GLN A 175 -6.90 1.87 -10.41
N LEU A 176 -7.64 0.88 -9.92
CA LEU A 176 -7.40 0.16 -8.65
C LEU A 176 -6.88 -1.25 -8.95
#